data_AF-A0A7W7T339-F1
#
_entry.id   AF-A0A7W7T339-F1
#
_cell.length_a   1.000
_cell.length_b   1.000
_cell.length_c   1.000
_cell.angle_alpha   90.00
_cell.angle_beta   90.00
_cell.angle_gamma   90.00
#
_symmetry.space_group_name_H-M   'P 1'
#
loop_
_entity.id
_entity.type
_entity.pdbx_description
1 polymer ?
#
loop_
_entity_poly.entity_id
_entity_poly.type
_entity_poly.pdbx_seq_one_letter_code
_entity_poly.pdbx_strand_id
1 'polypeptide(L)' 'MTFDPDRWLKDPTFDNVPFGWAPTTCLGVGIGIAQLILWFRLLTTRYRVTTNRPSRMTMLASPTPHDFRGTITSR' A
#
# COMPACT_ATOMS: atom_id res chain seq x y z
N MET A 1 -1.66 14.30 -9.74
CA MET A 1 -1.59 13.54 -8.48
C MET A 1 -0.20 12.93 -8.40
N THR A 2 0.58 13.25 -7.36
CA THR A 2 1.96 12.78 -7.19
C THR A 2 2.00 11.84 -5.99
N PHE A 3 2.68 10.70 -6.12
CA PHE A 3 2.96 9.83 -4.99
C PHE A 3 4.11 10.43 -4.16
N ASP A 4 3.76 11.01 -3.02
CA ASP A 4 4.72 11.61 -2.07
C ASP A 4 4.52 10.99 -0.68
N PRO A 5 5.37 10.05 -0.23
CA PRO A 5 5.25 9.45 1.09
C PRO A 5 5.63 10.40 2.23
N ASP A 6 6.45 11.43 1.97
CA ASP A 6 6.97 12.34 3.00
C ASP A 6 5.93 13.37 3.44
N ARG A 7 4.82 13.51 2.70
CA ARG A 7 3.70 14.39 3.07
C ARG A 7 3.12 14.11 4.47
N TRP A 8 3.28 12.89 4.97
CA TRP A 8 2.78 12.47 6.29
C TRP A 8 3.72 12.82 7.44
N LEU A 9 4.94 13.33 7.16
CA LEU A 9 5.92 13.68 8.19
C LEU A 9 5.66 15.04 8.83
N LYS A 10 4.90 15.91 8.17
CA LYS A 10 4.79 17.33 8.55
C LYS A 10 3.63 17.63 9.48
N ASP A 11 2.46 17.03 9.26
CA ASP A 11 1.31 17.13 10.17
C ASP A 11 0.35 15.94 9.95
N PRO A 12 -0.27 15.39 11.02
CA PRO A 12 -1.30 14.37 10.88
C PRO A 12 -2.57 15.01 10.30
N THR A 13 -2.83 14.78 9.01
CA THR A 13 -4.10 15.17 8.38
C THR A 13 -5.18 14.14 8.70
N PHE A 14 -6.35 14.59 9.18
CA PHE A 14 -7.51 13.71 9.45
C PHE A 14 -8.27 13.28 8.20
N ASP A 15 -7.85 13.72 7.01
CA ASP A 15 -8.53 13.48 5.74
C ASP A 15 -8.26 12.06 5.17
N ASN A 16 -7.37 11.29 5.80
CA ASN A 16 -6.97 9.96 5.33
C ASN A 16 -7.57 8.84 6.18
N VAL A 17 -8.67 8.26 5.70
CA VAL A 17 -9.42 7.21 6.40
C VAL A 17 -9.59 5.95 5.55
N PRO A 18 -8.49 5.23 5.25
CA PRO A 18 -8.54 4.08 4.35
C PRO A 18 -9.37 2.90 4.88
N PHE A 19 -9.68 2.90 6.17
CA PHE A 19 -10.49 1.87 6.84
C PHE A 19 -11.87 2.37 7.29
N GLY A 20 -12.25 3.59 6.92
CA GLY A 20 -13.52 4.21 7.30
C GLY A 20 -13.59 4.65 8.77
N TRP A 21 -14.66 5.37 9.09
CA TRP A 21 -14.95 5.89 10.43
C TRP A 21 -15.95 5.02 11.20
N ALA A 22 -15.98 5.19 12.52
CA ALA A 22 -16.99 4.58 13.37
C ALA A 22 -18.41 5.00 12.91
N PRO A 23 -19.42 4.12 13.05
CA PRO A 23 -19.36 2.80 13.69
C PRO A 23 -18.93 1.67 12.76
N THR A 24 -18.71 1.94 11.48
CA THR A 24 -18.44 0.93 10.44
C THR A 24 -16.97 0.89 10.02
N THR A 25 -16.04 1.26 10.91
CA THR A 25 -14.60 1.09 10.63
C THR A 25 -14.30 -0.39 10.41
N CYS A 26 -13.40 -0.67 9.47
CA CYS A 26 -12.92 -2.02 9.20
C CYS A 26 -12.38 -2.66 10.49
N LEU A 27 -13.04 -3.74 10.95
CA LEU A 27 -12.60 -4.52 12.11
C LEU A 27 -11.18 -5.09 11.94
N GLY A 28 -10.73 -5.25 10.70
CA GLY A 28 -9.40 -5.73 10.35
C GLY A 28 -8.29 -4.66 10.39
N VAL A 29 -8.56 -3.41 10.77
CA VAL A 29 -7.57 -2.30 10.70
C VAL A 29 -6.25 -2.63 11.39
N GLY A 30 -6.29 -3.18 12.61
CA GLY A 30 -5.08 -3.51 13.37
C GLY A 30 -4.23 -4.59 12.69
N ILE A 31 -4.87 -5.68 12.25
CA ILE A 31 -4.19 -6.79 11.58
C ILE A 31 -3.69 -6.36 10.20
N GLY A 32 -4.51 -5.64 9.43
CA GLY A 32 -4.15 -5.17 8.10
C GLY A 32 -2.93 -4.25 8.12
N ILE A 33 -2.88 -3.29 9.06
CA ILE A 33 -1.72 -2.42 9.22
C ILE A 33 -0.47 -3.22 9.64
N ALA A 34 -0.60 -4.10 10.64
CA ALA A 34 0.53 -4.90 11.12
C ALA A 34 1.12 -5.79 10.02
N GLN A 35 0.25 -6.44 9.23
CA GLN A 35 0.66 -7.26 8.11
C GLN A 35 1.38 -6.42 7.04
N LEU A 36 0.82 -5.28 6.63
CA LEU A 36 1.45 -4.42 5.63
C LEU A 36 2.82 -3.92 6.07
N ILE A 37 2.98 -3.46 7.32
CA ILE A 37 4.26 -2.99 7.86
C ILE A 37 5.31 -4.12 7.80
N LEU A 38 4.96 -5.32 8.25
CA LEU A 38 5.88 -6.46 8.25
C LEU A 38 6.29 -6.85 6.82
N TRP A 39 5.33 -6.94 5.92
CA TRP A 39 5.57 -7.28 4.51
C TRP A 39 6.47 -6.24 3.83
N PHE A 40 6.18 -4.95 3.98
CA PHE A 40 7.01 -3.90 3.41
C PHE A 40 8.40 -3.85 4.02
N ARG A 41 8.54 -4.07 5.33
CA ARG A 41 9.85 -4.19 5.97
C ARG A 41 10.68 -5.30 5.34
N LEU A 42 10.10 -6.48 5.13
CA LEU A 42 10.80 -7.60 4.48
C LEU A 42 11.15 -7.26 3.02
N LEU A 43 10.19 -6.78 2.24
CA LEU A 43 10.37 -6.45 0.83
C LEU A 43 11.41 -5.35 0.59
N THR A 44 11.58 -4.43 1.53
CA THR A 44 12.53 -3.30 1.40
C THR A 44 13.92 -3.61 1.98
N THR A 45 14.03 -4.51 2.95
CA THR A 45 15.30 -4.80 3.64
C THR A 45 15.97 -6.10 3.21
N ARG A 46 15.19 -7.11 2.81
CA ARG A 46 15.69 -8.44 2.42
C ARG A 46 15.58 -8.71 0.93
N TYR A 47 14.66 -8.03 0.26
CA TYR A 47 14.40 -8.25 -1.15
C TYR A 47 14.57 -6.96 -1.97
N ARG A 48 14.67 -7.14 -3.27
CA ARG A 48 14.58 -6.09 -4.26
C ARG A 48 13.40 -6.40 -5.17
N VAL A 49 12.47 -5.46 -5.26
CA VAL A 49 11.30 -5.55 -6.13
C VAL A 49 11.56 -4.67 -7.34
N THR A 50 11.46 -5.22 -8.54
CA THR A 50 11.57 -4.47 -9.80
C THR A 50 10.35 -4.73 -10.68
N THR A 51 9.87 -3.68 -11.33
CA THR A 51 8.81 -3.75 -12.34
C THR A 51 9.31 -3.10 -13.61
N ASN A 52 9.01 -3.72 -14.75
CA ASN A 52 9.55 -3.30 -16.04
C ASN A 52 8.54 -2.47 -16.84
N ARG A 53 7.28 -2.38 -16.40
CA ARG A 53 6.22 -1.69 -17.12
C ARG A 53 5.19 -1.08 -16.16
N PRO A 54 4.72 0.15 -16.43
CA PRO A 54 3.56 0.68 -15.71
C PRO A 54 2.34 -0.20 -15.98
N SER A 55 1.57 -0.48 -14.92
CA SER A 55 0.31 -1.23 -15.02
C SER A 55 -0.88 -0.26 -15.04
N ARG A 56 -1.95 -0.64 -15.74
CA ARG A 56 -3.19 0.12 -15.73
C ARG A 56 -4.03 -0.30 -14.53
N MET A 57 -4.55 0.65 -13.76
CA MET A 57 -5.48 0.36 -12.68
C MET A 57 -6.87 0.07 -13.25
N THR A 58 -7.51 -0.99 -12.77
CA THR A 58 -8.91 -1.30 -13.04
C THR A 58 -9.70 -1.24 -11.74
N MET A 59 -10.93 -0.73 -11.81
CA MET A 59 -11.84 -0.71 -10.67
C MET A 59 -12.82 -1.87 -10.79
N LEU A 60 -12.64 -2.89 -9.95
CA LEU A 60 -13.63 -3.96 -9.74
C LEU A 60 -14.27 -3.75 -8.37
N ALA A 61 -14.17 -4.73 -7.46
CA ALA A 61 -14.53 -4.52 -6.05
C ALA A 61 -13.52 -3.63 -5.29
N SER A 62 -12.28 -3.54 -5.80
CA SER A 62 -11.24 -2.63 -5.32
C SER A 62 -10.35 -2.18 -6.48
N PRO A 63 -9.60 -1.06 -6.34
CA PRO A 63 -8.61 -0.66 -7.34
C PRO A 63 -7.49 -1.70 -7.40
N THR A 64 -7.40 -2.42 -8.50
CA THR A 64 -6.36 -3.43 -8.72
C THR A 64 -5.62 -3.17 -10.02
N PRO A 65 -4.29 -3.37 -10.05
CA PRO A 65 -3.54 -3.21 -11.27
C PRO A 65 -3.76 -4.41 -12.20
N HIS A 66 -4.03 -4.14 -13.48
CA HIS A 66 -4.16 -5.14 -14.54
C HIS A 66 -2.78 -5.58 -15.02
N ASP A 67 -2.58 -6.90 -15.18
CA ASP A 67 -1.33 -7.52 -15.63
C ASP A 67 -0.06 -7.01 -14.90
N PHE A 68 -0.16 -6.73 -13.60
CA PHE A 68 1.00 -6.29 -12.83
C PHE A 68 2.04 -7.41 -12.74
N ARG A 69 3.15 -7.24 -13.45
CA ARG A 69 4.28 -8.17 -13.42
C ARG A 69 5.53 -7.47 -12.91
N GLY A 70 6.20 -8.13 -11.99
CA GLY A 70 7.47 -7.71 -11.44
C GLY A 70 8.28 -8.92 -11.02
N THR A 71 9.53 -8.69 -10.65
CA THR A 71 10.45 -9.70 -10.14
C THR A 71 10.85 -9.34 -8.72
N ILE A 72 10.98 -10.36 -7.88
CA ILE A 72 11.48 -10.25 -6.52
C ILE A 72 12.76 -11.08 -6.46
N THR A 73 13.86 -10.45 -6.10
CA THR A 73 15.14 -11.13 -5.87
C THR A 73 15.58 -10.89 -4.44
N SER A 74 16.35 -11.83 -3.86
CA SER A 74 17.11 -11.50 -2.65
C SER A 74 17.99 -10.28 -2.95
N ARG A 75 18.14 -9.40 -1.96
CA ARG A 75 19.27 -8.47 -1.95
C ARG A 75 20.56 -9.22 -1.71
#